data_AF-F5S6A9-F1
#
_entry.id   AF-F5S6A9-F1
#
_cell.length_a   1.000
_cell.length_b   1.000
_cell.length_c   1.000
_cell.angle_alpha   90.00
_cell.angle_beta   90.00
_cell.angle_gamma   90.00
#
_symmetry.space_group_name_H-M   'P 1'
#
loop_
_entity.id
_entity.type
_entity.pdbx_description
1 polymer ?
#
loop_
_entity_poly.entity_id
_entity_poly.type
_entity_poly.pdbx_seq_one_letter_code
_entity_poly.pdbx_strand_id
1 'polypeptide(L)'
;MNTLLNAVKWDKDGLVCAIAQDAKTQRVLMVAYMNAEALQQTAQTGFAHYYSRSRQKQWQKGEESGHVQKVLELRLDCDGDRRDYAD
;
A
#
# COMPACT_ATOMS: atom_id res chain seq x y z
N MET A 1 13.78 10.70 -6.45
CA MET A 1 13.15 9.42 -6.85
C MET A 1 12.55 8.80 -5.60
N ASN A 2 11.25 8.47 -5.54
CA ASN A 2 10.59 7.99 -4.31
C ASN A 2 11.24 6.68 -3.82
N THR A 3 12.02 6.75 -2.73
CA THR A 3 12.74 5.61 -2.13
C THR A 3 11.81 4.43 -1.82
N LEU A 4 10.55 4.71 -1.44
CA LEU A 4 9.53 3.70 -1.16
C LEU A 4 9.16 2.85 -2.39
N LEU A 5 8.99 3.47 -3.57
CA LEU A 5 8.57 2.73 -4.77
C LEU A 5 9.66 1.78 -5.27
N ASN A 6 10.92 2.14 -5.06
CA ASN A 6 12.08 1.34 -5.45
C ASN A 6 12.30 0.14 -4.54
N ALA A 7 11.86 0.21 -3.28
CA ALA A 7 11.98 -0.87 -2.31
C ALA A 7 10.87 -1.94 -2.46
N VAL A 8 9.81 -1.64 -3.19
CA VAL A 8 8.68 -2.54 -3.38
C VAL A 8 9.01 -3.60 -4.43
N LYS A 9 8.80 -4.86 -4.08
CA LYS A 9 8.85 -5.98 -5.02
C LYS A 9 7.50 -6.12 -5.73
N TRP A 10 7.44 -5.61 -6.96
CA TRP A 10 6.27 -5.70 -7.81
C TRP A 10 6.14 -7.09 -8.45
N ASP A 11 4.92 -7.57 -8.63
CA ASP A 11 4.64 -8.76 -9.43
C ASP A 11 4.76 -8.47 -10.94
N LYS A 12 4.53 -9.49 -11.77
CA LYS A 12 4.60 -9.40 -13.24
C LYS A 12 3.62 -8.39 -13.84
N ASP A 13 2.55 -8.05 -13.12
CA ASP A 13 1.50 -7.14 -13.55
C ASP A 13 1.72 -5.72 -12.95
N GLY A 14 2.84 -5.50 -12.26
CA GLY A 14 3.17 -4.22 -11.64
C GLY A 14 2.38 -3.94 -10.35
N LEU A 15 1.93 -5.00 -9.66
CA LEU A 15 1.11 -4.91 -8.46
C LEU A 15 1.84 -5.45 -7.23
N VAL A 16 1.43 -4.96 -6.05
CA VAL A 16 1.84 -5.47 -4.75
C VAL A 16 0.60 -5.75 -3.90
N CYS A 17 0.65 -6.84 -3.12
CA CYS A 17 -0.38 -7.13 -2.14
C CYS A 17 -0.23 -6.19 -0.94
N ALA A 18 -1.32 -5.54 -0.54
CA ALA A 18 -1.38 -4.63 0.60
C ALA A 18 -2.37 -5.14 1.63
N ILE A 19 -1.93 -5.19 2.89
CA ILE A 19 -2.76 -5.60 4.03
C ILE A 19 -3.05 -4.36 4.86
N ALA A 20 -4.33 -4.02 5.02
CA ALA A 20 -4.75 -2.98 5.94
C ALA A 20 -4.98 -3.59 7.31
N GLN A 21 -4.28 -3.06 8.31
CA GLN A 21 -4.37 -3.48 9.70
C GLN A 21 -4.78 -2.31 10.58
N ASP A 22 -5.64 -2.56 11.54
CA ASP A 22 -5.98 -1.55 12.56
C ASP A 22 -4.77 -1.31 13.46
N ALA A 23 -4.31 -0.07 13.51
CA ALA A 23 -3.06 0.29 14.19
C ALA A 23 -3.08 0.06 15.71
N LYS A 24 -4.26 0.02 16.34
CA LYS A 24 -4.39 -0.15 17.80
C LYS A 24 -4.55 -1.62 18.18
N THR A 25 -5.42 -2.32 17.47
CA THR A 25 -5.83 -3.69 17.80
C THR A 25 -5.02 -4.74 17.06
N GLN A 26 -4.23 -4.34 16.05
CA GLN A 26 -3.49 -5.24 15.17
C GLN A 26 -4.41 -6.20 14.39
N ARG A 27 -5.71 -5.90 14.30
CA ARG A 27 -6.65 -6.70 13.52
C ARG A 27 -6.46 -6.43 12.03
N VAL A 28 -6.33 -7.49 11.24
CA VAL A 28 -6.40 -7.38 9.78
C VAL A 28 -7.82 -7.00 9.36
N LEU A 29 -7.94 -5.87 8.66
CA LEU A 29 -9.21 -5.33 8.20
C LEU A 29 -9.53 -5.80 6.78
N MET A 30 -8.53 -5.79 5.90
CA MET A 30 -8.69 -6.23 4.51
C MET A 30 -7.35 -6.48 3.83
N VAL A 31 -7.43 -7.19 2.70
CA VAL A 31 -6.34 -7.38 1.75
C VAL A 31 -6.78 -6.82 0.40
N ALA A 32 -5.91 -6.08 -0.25
CA ALA A 32 -6.13 -5.52 -1.59
C ALA A 32 -4.80 -5.42 -2.35
N TYR A 33 -4.83 -4.89 -3.56
CA TYR A 33 -3.65 -4.69 -4.38
C TYR A 33 -3.40 -3.20 -4.58
N MET A 34 -2.13 -2.82 -4.69
CA MET A 34 -1.70 -1.49 -5.07
C MET A 34 -0.81 -1.60 -6.31
N ASN A 35 -0.90 -0.64 -7.23
CA ASN A 35 0.15 -0.39 -8.21
C ASN A 35 1.03 0.79 -7.72
N ALA A 36 2.05 1.16 -8.49
CA ALA A 36 2.95 2.25 -8.14
C ALA A 36 2.22 3.58 -7.87
N GLU A 37 1.20 3.90 -8.67
CA GLU A 37 0.39 5.11 -8.51
C GLU A 37 -0.43 5.08 -7.21
N ALA A 38 -1.10 3.96 -6.90
CA ALA A 38 -1.87 3.81 -5.67
C ALA A 38 -0.99 3.96 -4.42
N LEU A 39 0.21 3.36 -4.44
CA LEU A 39 1.16 3.49 -3.34
C LEU A 39 1.67 4.93 -3.20
N GLN A 40 1.95 5.60 -4.32
CA GLN A 40 2.35 7.01 -4.32
C GLN A 40 1.25 7.92 -3.78
N GLN A 41 0.01 7.75 -4.24
CA GLN A 41 -1.15 8.51 -3.73
C GLN A 41 -1.36 8.26 -2.25
N THR A 42 -1.19 7.02 -1.79
CA THR A 42 -1.27 6.66 -0.38
C THR A 42 -0.24 7.42 0.46
N ALA A 43 1.02 7.44 0.01
CA ALA A 43 2.09 8.15 0.69
C ALA A 43 1.89 9.68 0.69
N GLN A 44 1.33 10.24 -0.40
CA GLN A 44 1.12 11.68 -0.54
C GLN A 44 -0.09 12.20 0.24
N THR A 45 -1.20 11.45 0.23
CA THR A 45 -2.46 11.89 0.82
C THR A 45 -2.62 11.47 2.28
N GLY A 46 -1.90 10.42 2.71
CA GLY A 46 -2.11 9.78 4.00
C GLY A 46 -3.40 8.97 4.10
N PHE A 47 -4.05 8.67 2.97
CA PHE A 47 -5.24 7.82 2.90
C PHE A 47 -4.99 6.61 2.02
N ALA A 48 -5.58 5.46 2.37
CA ALA A 48 -5.36 4.23 1.62
C ALA A 48 -5.99 4.29 0.22
N HIS A 49 -5.14 4.22 -0.81
CA HIS A 49 -5.51 4.08 -2.21
C HIS A 49 -5.13 2.68 -2.69
N TYR A 50 -5.97 2.07 -3.52
CA TYR A 50 -5.75 0.72 -4.04
C TYR A 50 -6.10 0.65 -5.52
N TYR A 51 -5.71 -0.47 -6.14
CA TYR A 51 -5.95 -0.75 -7.54
C TYR A 51 -6.89 -1.96 -7.71
N SER A 52 -7.97 -1.77 -8.46
CA SER A 52 -8.86 -2.85 -8.88
C SER A 52 -8.26 -3.65 -10.02
N ARG A 53 -7.94 -4.92 -9.79
CA ARG A 53 -7.53 -5.81 -10.89
C ARG A 53 -8.66 -6.10 -11.87
N SER A 54 -9.91 -6.18 -11.39
CA SER A 54 -11.07 -6.49 -12.22
C SER A 54 -11.61 -5.28 -12.98
N ARG A 55 -11.57 -4.08 -12.37
CA ARG A 55 -12.04 -2.84 -12.99
C ARG A 55 -10.92 -2.03 -13.65
N GLN A 56 -9.66 -2.46 -13.49
CA GLN A 56 -8.45 -1.78 -13.94
C GLN A 56 -8.41 -0.28 -13.57
N LYS A 57 -8.82 0.05 -12.35
CA LYS A 57 -9.04 1.43 -11.90
C LYS A 57 -8.50 1.65 -10.49
N GLN A 58 -7.97 2.86 -10.24
CA GLN A 58 -7.67 3.35 -8.90
C GLN A 58 -8.94 3.57 -8.08
N TRP A 59 -8.86 3.35 -6.77
CA TRP A 59 -9.91 3.74 -5.84
C TRP A 59 -9.30 4.22 -4.52
N GLN A 60 -9.90 5.25 -3.92
CA GLN A 60 -9.61 5.59 -2.52
C GLN A 60 -10.59 4.82 -1.63
N LYS A 61 -10.08 4.11 -0.62
CA LYS A 61 -10.95 3.34 0.26
C LYS A 61 -11.87 4.30 1.00
N GLY A 62 -13.17 4.09 0.84
CA GLY A 62 -14.19 4.89 1.51
C GLY A 62 -14.58 6.17 0.77
N GLU A 63 -14.15 6.40 -0.48
CA GLU A 63 -14.59 7.58 -1.25
C GLU A 63 -16.11 7.61 -1.42
N GLU A 64 -16.74 6.46 -1.65
CA GLU A 64 -18.18 6.36 -1.82
C GLU A 64 -18.93 6.19 -0.48
N SER A 65 -18.33 5.47 0.48
CA SER A 65 -19.00 5.08 1.73
C SER A 65 -18.69 5.98 2.93
N GLY A 66 -17.77 6.95 2.80
CA GLY A 66 -17.26 7.77 3.91
C GLY A 66 -16.34 7.04 4.90
N HIS A 67 -16.23 5.71 4.82
CA HIS A 67 -15.38 4.90 5.70
C HIS A 67 -13.94 4.86 5.18
N VAL A 68 -13.27 6.02 5.28
CA VAL A 68 -11.89 6.21 4.86
C VAL A 68 -10.90 5.56 5.83
N GLN A 69 -9.77 5.11 5.29
CA GLN A 69 -8.66 4.57 6.08
C GLN A 69 -7.51 5.57 6.06
N LYS A 70 -7.27 6.23 7.19
CA LYS A 70 -6.09 7.07 7.39
C LYS A 70 -4.88 6.17 7.66
N VAL A 71 -3.82 6.36 6.88
CA VAL A 71 -2.58 5.61 7.01
C VAL A 71 -1.71 6.28 8.06
N LEU A 72 -1.35 5.52 9.08
CA LEU A 72 -0.42 5.97 10.12
C LEU A 72 1.01 5.53 9.82
N GLU A 73 1.17 4.37 9.18
CA GLU A 73 2.47 3.80 8.86
C GLU A 73 2.34 2.91 7.61
N LEU A 74 3.38 2.90 6.78
CA LEU A 74 3.54 1.96 5.67
C LEU A 74 4.76 1.09 5.98
N ARG A 75 4.56 -0.22 6.03
CA ARG A 75 5.63 -1.21 6.22
C ARG A 75 5.71 -2.08 4.98
N LEU A 76 6.94 -2.40 4.57
CA LEU A 76 7.20 -3.39 3.53
C LEU A 76 7.63 -4.68 4.21
N ASP A 77 7.11 -5.79 3.73
CA ASP A 77 7.53 -7.10 4.20
C ASP A 77 8.93 -7.39 3.68
N CYS A 78 9.83 -7.75 4.60
CA CYS A 78 11.25 -7.93 4.35
C CYS A 78 11.59 -9.41 4.29
N ASP A 79 10.93 -10.13 3.38
CA ASP A 79 11.36 -11.48 3.00
C ASP A 79 12.59 -11.41 2.07
N GLY A 80 13.73 -11.09 2.69
CA GLY A 80 14.86 -12.01 2.66
C GLY A 80 15.96 -11.81 1.63
N ASP A 81 16.18 -10.64 1.04
CA ASP A 81 17.55 -10.32 0.61
C ASP A 81 17.91 -8.83 0.55
N ARG A 82 18.86 -8.50 1.44
CA ARG A 82 19.80 -7.37 1.46
C ARG A 82 19.40 -6.03 2.09
N ARG A 83 19.58 -6.03 3.42
CA ARG A 83 20.50 -5.19 4.24
C ARG A 83 20.52 -3.68 3.94
N ASP A 84 19.81 -2.95 4.79
CA ASP A 84 20.22 -1.61 5.19
C ASP A 84 21.61 -1.68 5.87
N TYR A 85 22.63 -1.15 5.21
CA TYR A 85 23.80 -0.58 5.87
C TYR A 85 23.99 0.81 5.29
N ALA A 86 23.70 1.82 6.10
CA ALA A 86 24.33 3.12 6.04
C ALA A 86 24.24 3.73 7.45
N ASP A 87 25.37 3.71 8.15
CA ASP A 87 25.69 4.66 9.22
C ASP A 87 25.63 6.11 8.69
#